data_AF-A0A2D4U3J6-F1
#
_entry.id   AF-A0A2D4U3J6-F1
#
_cell.length_a   1.000
_cell.length_b   1.000
_cell.length_c   1.000
_cell.angle_alpha   90.00
_cell.angle_beta   90.00
_cell.angle_gamma   90.00
#
_symmetry.space_group_name_H-M   'P 1'
#
loop_
_entity.id
_entity.type
_entity.pdbx_description
1 polymer ?
#
loop_
_entity_poly.entity_id
_entity_poly.type
_entity_poly.pdbx_seq_one_letter_code
_entity_poly.pdbx_strand_id
1 'polypeptide(L)'
;QMVRPPRLEGVIPLADADIFTITPLTTVLADYLQADLNAVNNEPVSCDDLKNNATLRQQVKDKLLDALANTVRRYNLSTETIFSDYIDNNDQQTHTLALSIVKGLKAGYAYKAQLEAAYPDAVFSRVEFAQYKHFEPDVQPDFKYRDNWFRQVSVWLTSGFISEMVRRNDELSQELAVYPRRNVTSEPWGNGQLRSQWTGVEWDHNNQGSYLCSLVESVSIQQEETRYTLSNSGAEAFADTLDDCQPDSFSDGVERNFGVDYTENGVSFDSRFTVSLNDPSYTALADWVDLRGKAQQLQFSEMIAVFSALPYKFEDPVAEGLYTYWYKRRTDDTGDYRLLEYKGVINNEMEWYREVYQADGTYIKQCTIDGISWESCEN
;
A
#
# COMPACT_ATOMS: atom_id res chain seq x y z
N GLN A 1 -32.14 -5.80 10.39
CA GLN A 1 -32.61 -4.93 11.49
C GLN A 1 -31.43 -4.03 11.86
N MET A 2 -31.64 -2.73 12.03
CA MET A 2 -30.59 -1.78 12.39
C MET A 2 -30.22 -1.97 13.87
N VAL A 3 -28.95 -2.26 14.17
CA VAL A 3 -28.49 -2.62 15.52
C VAL A 3 -27.56 -1.54 16.06
N ARG A 4 -27.78 -1.11 17.31
CA ARG A 4 -26.86 -0.19 17.99
C ARG A 4 -25.57 -0.93 18.36
N PRO A 5 -24.38 -0.38 18.07
CA PRO A 5 -23.14 -1.01 18.49
C PRO A 5 -23.03 -1.02 20.04
N PRO A 6 -22.25 -1.97 20.60
CA PRO A 6 -21.86 -1.93 22.01
C PRO A 6 -21.17 -0.59 22.31
N ARG A 7 -21.56 0.05 23.42
CA ARG A 7 -20.85 1.24 23.91
C ARG A 7 -19.49 0.80 24.44
N LEU A 8 -18.43 1.09 23.69
CA LEU A 8 -17.06 0.89 24.12
C LEU A 8 -16.45 2.27 24.36
N GLU A 9 -16.31 2.64 25.63
CA GLU A 9 -15.69 3.92 26.03
C GLU A 9 -14.30 4.07 25.39
N GLY A 10 -14.06 5.22 24.76
CA GLY A 10 -12.78 5.61 24.19
C GLY A 10 -12.35 4.85 22.92
N VAL A 11 -13.24 4.17 22.22
CA VAL A 11 -12.97 3.59 20.87
C VAL A 11 -13.26 4.59 19.75
N ILE A 12 -14.20 5.49 20.01
CA ILE A 12 -14.59 6.53 19.06
C ILE A 12 -14.58 7.83 19.87
N PRO A 13 -13.87 8.88 19.44
CA PRO A 13 -13.80 10.16 20.14
C PRO A 13 -15.07 10.98 19.89
N LEU A 14 -16.23 10.36 20.09
CA LEU A 14 -17.52 11.04 20.16
C LEU A 14 -17.81 11.23 21.64
N ALA A 15 -18.26 12.42 22.04
CA ALA A 15 -18.66 12.64 23.43
C ALA A 15 -19.78 11.66 23.78
N ASP A 16 -19.88 11.20 25.03
CA ASP A 16 -20.89 10.22 25.48
C ASP A 16 -22.36 10.62 25.18
N ALA A 17 -22.60 11.86 24.78
CA ALA A 17 -23.88 12.43 24.39
C ALA A 17 -24.12 12.47 22.87
N ASP A 18 -23.11 12.24 22.03
CA ASP A 18 -23.25 12.25 20.58
C ASP A 18 -23.85 10.91 20.15
N ILE A 19 -25.11 11.02 19.77
CA ILE A 19 -25.96 9.91 19.33
C ILE A 19 -25.20 9.18 18.24
N PHE A 20 -24.80 7.93 18.49
CA PHE A 20 -24.53 6.97 17.42
C PHE A 20 -25.80 6.88 16.58
N THR A 21 -25.87 7.68 15.51
CA THR A 21 -26.89 7.55 14.49
C THR A 21 -26.76 6.13 13.97
N ILE A 22 -27.87 5.39 13.92
CA ILE A 22 -27.80 4.03 13.42
C ILE A 22 -27.59 4.12 11.91
N THR A 23 -26.34 4.09 11.49
CA THR A 23 -25.97 4.09 10.07
C THR A 23 -25.78 2.65 9.59
N PRO A 24 -25.88 2.40 8.27
CA PRO A 24 -25.49 1.13 7.68
C PRO A 24 -24.09 0.68 8.13
N LEU A 25 -23.15 1.64 8.30
CA LEU A 25 -21.78 1.37 8.73
C LEU A 25 -21.68 0.83 10.17
N THR A 26 -22.37 1.46 11.12
CA THR A 26 -22.39 0.96 12.51
C THR A 26 -22.96 -0.46 12.60
N THR A 27 -23.97 -0.79 11.77
CA THR A 27 -24.56 -2.13 11.71
C THR A 27 -23.56 -3.16 11.17
N VAL A 28 -22.83 -2.82 10.10
CA VAL A 28 -21.80 -3.71 9.53
C VAL A 28 -20.67 -4.01 10.50
N LEU A 29 -20.19 -2.97 11.18
CA LEU A 29 -19.13 -3.14 12.17
C LEU A 29 -19.60 -4.05 13.32
N ALA A 30 -20.84 -3.89 13.78
CA ALA A 30 -21.42 -4.76 14.81
C ALA A 30 -21.57 -6.22 14.36
N ASP A 31 -22.12 -6.46 13.16
CA ASP A 31 -22.29 -7.79 12.58
C ASP A 31 -20.93 -8.51 12.42
N TYR A 32 -19.92 -7.77 11.93
CA TYR A 32 -18.57 -8.30 11.78
C TYR A 32 -17.95 -8.68 13.12
N LEU A 33 -17.97 -7.76 14.09
CA LEU A 33 -17.41 -8.01 15.41
C LEU A 33 -18.03 -9.25 16.05
N GLN A 34 -19.36 -9.40 15.94
CA GLN A 34 -20.03 -10.57 16.48
C GLN A 34 -19.56 -11.86 15.80
N ALA A 35 -19.43 -11.88 14.46
CA ALA A 35 -18.95 -13.05 13.73
C ALA A 35 -17.50 -13.41 14.08
N ASP A 36 -16.61 -12.41 14.13
CA ASP A 36 -15.19 -12.56 14.45
C ASP A 36 -14.99 -13.06 15.89
N LEU A 37 -15.71 -12.48 16.84
CA LEU A 37 -15.69 -12.91 18.25
C LEU A 37 -16.15 -14.35 18.43
N ASN A 38 -17.21 -14.75 17.72
CA ASN A 38 -17.70 -16.12 17.77
C ASN A 38 -16.68 -17.11 17.19
N ALA A 39 -15.98 -16.72 16.13
CA ALA A 39 -14.94 -17.55 15.51
C ALA A 39 -13.73 -17.73 16.43
N VAL A 40 -13.24 -16.65 17.05
CA VAL A 40 -12.08 -16.71 17.96
C VAL A 40 -12.36 -17.53 19.22
N ASN A 41 -13.57 -17.44 19.75
CA ASN A 41 -13.92 -18.12 21.01
C ASN A 41 -14.49 -19.53 20.79
N ASN A 42 -14.68 -19.97 19.54
CA ASN A 42 -15.36 -21.22 19.17
C ASN A 42 -16.76 -21.40 19.81
N GLU A 43 -17.33 -20.33 20.36
CA GLU A 43 -18.64 -20.28 20.99
C GLU A 43 -19.26 -18.88 20.77
N PRO A 44 -20.60 -18.77 20.74
CA PRO A 44 -21.27 -17.47 20.65
C PRO A 44 -20.89 -16.57 21.83
N VAL A 45 -20.26 -15.43 21.53
CA VAL A 45 -19.93 -14.42 22.54
C VAL A 45 -21.19 -13.62 22.86
N SER A 46 -21.62 -13.69 24.12
CA SER A 46 -22.74 -12.92 24.63
C SER A 46 -22.31 -11.51 25.03
N CYS A 47 -23.28 -10.60 25.20
CA CYS A 47 -23.03 -9.29 25.79
C CYS A 47 -22.46 -9.38 27.21
N ASP A 48 -22.80 -10.44 27.96
CA ASP A 48 -22.29 -10.67 29.31
C ASP A 48 -20.81 -11.10 29.29
N ASP A 49 -20.40 -11.90 28.29
CA ASP A 49 -19.00 -12.24 28.08
C ASP A 49 -18.17 -11.00 27.78
N LEU A 50 -18.64 -10.15 26.86
CA LEU A 50 -18.02 -8.86 26.57
C LEU A 50 -17.98 -7.95 27.81
N LYS A 51 -19.05 -7.89 28.60
CA LYS A 51 -19.11 -7.06 29.81
C LYS A 51 -18.17 -7.54 30.90
N ASN A 52 -17.92 -8.84 31.00
CA ASN A 52 -17.11 -9.43 32.06
C ASN A 52 -15.65 -9.72 31.64
N ASN A 53 -15.33 -9.70 30.35
CA ASN A 53 -13.99 -9.99 29.83
C ASN A 53 -13.29 -8.73 29.28
N ALA A 54 -12.38 -8.16 30.06
CA ALA A 54 -11.63 -6.95 29.69
C ALA A 54 -10.71 -7.16 28.48
N THR A 55 -10.07 -8.33 28.38
CA THR A 55 -9.21 -8.68 27.24
C THR A 55 -10.01 -8.73 25.95
N LEU A 56 -11.20 -9.34 25.98
CA LEU A 56 -12.09 -9.42 24.83
C LEU A 56 -12.56 -8.04 24.38
N ARG A 57 -12.89 -7.13 25.32
CA ARG A 57 -13.22 -5.74 24.98
C ARG A 57 -12.08 -5.00 24.32
N GLN A 58 -10.85 -5.22 24.78
CA GLN A 58 -9.67 -4.58 24.18
C GLN A 58 -9.43 -5.09 22.75
N GLN A 59 -9.53 -6.40 22.53
CA GLN A 59 -9.39 -6.99 21.19
C GLN A 59 -10.43 -6.44 20.20
N VAL A 60 -11.69 -6.30 20.65
CA VAL A 60 -12.75 -5.67 19.84
C VAL A 60 -12.42 -4.21 19.52
N LYS A 61 -11.97 -3.46 20.53
CA LYS A 61 -11.57 -2.06 20.39
C LYS A 61 -10.45 -1.89 19.36
N ASP A 62 -9.41 -2.71 19.45
CA ASP A 62 -8.25 -2.62 18.55
C ASP A 62 -8.66 -2.90 17.09
N LYS A 63 -9.46 -3.95 16.86
CA LYS A 63 -9.99 -4.27 15.51
C LYS A 63 -10.86 -3.15 14.93
N LEU A 64 -11.68 -2.49 15.76
CA LEU A 64 -12.48 -1.34 15.34
C LEU A 64 -11.61 -0.14 14.98
N LEU A 65 -10.64 0.20 15.83
CA LEU A 65 -9.73 1.32 15.60
C LEU A 65 -8.93 1.13 14.31
N ASP A 66 -8.44 -0.09 14.04
CA ASP A 66 -7.74 -0.42 12.81
C ASP A 66 -8.64 -0.24 11.57
N ALA A 67 -9.88 -0.70 11.63
CA ALA A 67 -10.83 -0.54 10.53
C ALA A 67 -11.17 0.93 10.24
N LEU A 68 -11.37 1.72 11.30
CA LEU A 68 -11.65 3.16 11.18
C LEU A 68 -10.44 3.90 10.62
N ALA A 69 -9.24 3.68 11.18
CA ALA A 69 -8.02 4.32 10.71
C ALA A 69 -7.72 4.02 9.23
N ASN A 70 -7.97 2.78 8.78
CA ASN A 70 -7.84 2.40 7.38
C ASN A 70 -8.87 3.11 6.49
N THR A 71 -10.12 3.22 6.96
CA THR A 71 -11.19 3.91 6.22
C THR A 71 -10.90 5.41 6.09
N VAL A 72 -10.56 6.08 7.20
CA VAL A 72 -10.19 7.50 7.21
C VAL A 72 -9.04 7.75 6.24
N ARG A 73 -7.96 6.96 6.32
CA ARG A 73 -6.79 7.12 5.45
C ARG A 73 -7.13 6.91 3.97
N ARG A 74 -8.01 5.96 3.65
CA ARG A 74 -8.33 5.60 2.27
C ARG A 74 -9.20 6.64 1.57
N TYR A 75 -10.21 7.15 2.29
CA TYR A 75 -11.21 8.06 1.74
C TYR A 75 -10.95 9.52 2.09
N ASN A 76 -9.97 9.78 2.96
CA ASN A 76 -9.67 11.10 3.52
C ASN A 76 -10.91 11.77 4.13
N LEU A 77 -11.73 10.98 4.82
CA LEU A 77 -12.93 11.42 5.52
C LEU A 77 -12.76 11.18 7.01
N SER A 78 -13.08 12.18 7.84
CA SER A 78 -13.01 12.04 9.28
C SER A 78 -14.02 10.99 9.78
N THR A 79 -13.75 10.41 10.94
CA THR A 79 -14.67 9.46 11.58
C THR A 79 -16.05 10.11 11.83
N GLU A 80 -16.08 11.40 12.19
CA GLU A 80 -17.32 12.16 12.37
C GLU A 80 -18.12 12.23 11.07
N THR A 81 -17.48 12.58 9.95
CA THR A 81 -18.14 12.63 8.64
C THR A 81 -18.65 11.26 8.20
N ILE A 82 -17.88 10.20 8.47
CA ILE A 82 -18.24 8.80 8.18
C ILE A 82 -19.47 8.31 8.98
N PHE A 83 -19.73 8.89 10.16
CA PHE A 83 -20.88 8.53 11.00
C PHE A 83 -21.99 9.59 11.02
N SER A 84 -21.87 10.66 10.24
CA SER A 84 -22.86 11.74 10.20
C SER A 84 -24.22 11.29 9.67
N ASP A 85 -25.29 12.00 10.06
CA ASP A 85 -26.63 11.76 9.52
C ASP A 85 -26.77 12.39 8.12
N TYR A 86 -26.50 11.59 7.10
CA TYR A 86 -26.56 12.03 5.71
C TYR A 86 -27.97 12.42 5.25
N ILE A 87 -29.01 11.90 5.91
CA ILE A 87 -30.40 12.18 5.56
C ILE A 87 -30.76 13.57 6.08
N ASP A 88 -30.43 13.86 7.33
CA ASP A 88 -30.68 15.17 7.94
C ASP A 88 -29.84 16.28 7.28
N ASN A 89 -28.62 15.94 6.82
CA ASN A 89 -27.73 16.88 6.14
C ASN A 89 -27.99 17.03 4.62
N ASN A 90 -28.90 16.24 4.05
CA ASN A 90 -29.17 16.19 2.60
C ASN A 90 -27.89 15.98 1.75
N ASP A 91 -26.92 15.24 2.27
CA ASP A 91 -25.63 14.96 1.62
C ASP A 91 -25.69 13.62 0.88
N GLN A 92 -26.28 13.65 -0.31
CA GLN A 92 -26.46 12.46 -1.13
C GLN A 92 -25.13 11.86 -1.62
N GLN A 93 -24.10 12.69 -1.80
CA GLN A 93 -22.79 12.24 -2.27
C GLN A 93 -22.09 11.42 -1.19
N THR A 94 -22.00 11.95 0.03
CA THR A 94 -21.39 11.23 1.15
C THR A 94 -22.22 10.03 1.55
N HIS A 95 -23.56 10.08 1.45
CA HIS A 95 -24.42 8.90 1.63
C HIS A 95 -24.06 7.77 0.66
N THR A 96 -23.90 8.08 -0.63
CA THR A 96 -23.56 7.09 -1.67
C THR A 96 -22.18 6.49 -1.42
N LEU A 97 -21.21 7.34 -1.06
CA LEU A 97 -19.87 6.89 -0.69
C LEU A 97 -19.89 6.00 0.54
N ALA A 98 -20.63 6.37 1.59
CA ALA A 98 -20.78 5.56 2.80
C ALA A 98 -21.37 4.17 2.50
N LEU A 99 -22.37 4.08 1.62
CA LEU A 99 -22.89 2.77 1.18
C LEU A 99 -21.84 1.93 0.44
N SER A 100 -21.00 2.57 -0.39
CA SER A 100 -19.88 1.90 -1.06
C SER A 100 -18.84 1.40 -0.05
N ILE A 101 -18.41 2.25 0.89
CA ILE A 101 -17.50 1.89 1.99
C ILE A 101 -18.02 0.68 2.76
N VAL A 102 -19.30 0.72 3.13
CA VAL A 102 -19.99 -0.35 3.86
C VAL A 102 -19.96 -1.68 3.10
N LYS A 103 -20.24 -1.63 1.80
CA LYS A 103 -20.22 -2.80 0.93
C LYS A 103 -18.82 -3.40 0.83
N GLY A 104 -17.80 -2.56 0.65
CA GLY A 104 -16.40 -2.97 0.62
C GLY A 104 -15.94 -3.60 1.93
N LEU A 105 -16.26 -2.98 3.07
CA LEU A 105 -15.93 -3.50 4.40
C LEU A 105 -16.53 -4.89 4.65
N LYS A 106 -17.82 -5.09 4.32
CA LYS A 106 -18.46 -6.42 4.44
C LYS A 106 -17.70 -7.49 3.67
N ALA A 107 -17.35 -7.20 2.42
CA ALA A 107 -16.62 -8.15 1.56
C ALA A 107 -15.19 -8.41 2.07
N GLY A 108 -14.49 -7.35 2.49
CA GLY A 108 -13.13 -7.45 3.04
C GLY A 108 -13.09 -8.34 4.28
N TYR A 109 -14.03 -8.18 5.20
CA TYR A 109 -14.12 -9.00 6.40
C TYR A 109 -14.43 -10.47 6.11
N ALA A 110 -15.40 -10.74 5.23
CA ALA A 110 -15.74 -12.11 4.84
C ALA A 110 -14.55 -12.84 4.18
N TYR A 111 -13.71 -12.10 3.46
CA TYR A 111 -12.53 -12.65 2.80
C TYR A 111 -11.33 -12.78 3.76
N LYS A 112 -11.20 -11.91 4.76
CA LYS A 112 -10.10 -11.95 5.74
C LYS A 112 -10.04 -13.30 6.48
N ALA A 113 -11.18 -13.87 6.88
CA ALA A 113 -11.21 -15.19 7.52
C ALA A 113 -10.67 -16.31 6.61
N GLN A 114 -10.92 -16.24 5.30
CA GLN A 114 -10.37 -17.18 4.32
C GLN A 114 -8.86 -17.02 4.19
N LEU A 115 -8.40 -15.76 4.22
CA LEU A 115 -6.98 -15.43 4.13
C LEU A 115 -6.21 -15.91 5.37
N GLU A 116 -6.75 -15.71 6.56
CA GLU A 116 -6.16 -16.18 7.82
C GLU A 116 -6.07 -17.71 7.88
N ALA A 117 -7.07 -18.42 7.32
CA ALA A 117 -7.01 -19.87 7.20
C ALA A 117 -5.96 -20.34 6.16
N ALA A 118 -5.77 -19.60 5.07
CA ALA A 118 -4.81 -19.92 4.03
C ALA A 118 -3.34 -19.62 4.44
N TYR A 119 -3.13 -18.62 5.30
CA TYR A 119 -1.82 -18.18 5.77
C TYR A 119 -1.77 -18.12 7.30
N PRO A 120 -1.81 -19.28 7.99
CA PRO A 120 -1.85 -19.31 9.46
C PRO A 120 -0.56 -18.79 10.12
N ASP A 121 0.53 -18.68 9.36
CA ASP A 121 1.84 -18.16 9.77
C ASP A 121 2.07 -16.70 9.39
N ALA A 122 1.06 -16.02 8.84
CA ALA A 122 1.16 -14.60 8.52
C ALA A 122 1.40 -13.76 9.79
N VAL A 123 2.39 -12.89 9.72
CA VAL A 123 2.66 -11.88 10.76
C VAL A 123 1.59 -10.79 10.73
N PHE A 124 1.12 -10.45 9.53
CA PHE A 124 0.05 -9.47 9.31
C PHE A 124 -0.65 -9.74 7.99
N SER A 125 -1.97 -9.55 7.96
CA SER A 125 -2.75 -9.64 6.73
C SER A 125 -3.76 -8.49 6.62
N ARG A 126 -3.94 -8.01 5.40
CA ARG A 126 -4.88 -6.94 5.05
C ARG A 126 -5.70 -7.34 3.83
N VAL A 127 -7.00 -7.05 3.89
CA VAL A 127 -7.91 -7.17 2.76
C VAL A 127 -8.70 -5.87 2.65
N GLU A 128 -8.77 -5.34 1.45
CA GLU A 128 -9.56 -4.15 1.14
C GLU A 128 -10.41 -4.41 -0.11
N PHE A 129 -11.68 -4.04 -0.06
CA PHE A 129 -12.50 -3.91 -1.26
C PHE A 129 -12.85 -2.44 -1.42
N ALA A 130 -12.44 -1.85 -2.54
CA ALA A 130 -12.68 -0.43 -2.80
C ALA A 130 -12.85 -0.19 -4.30
N GLN A 131 -13.49 0.93 -4.63
CA GLN A 131 -13.60 1.40 -5.99
C GLN A 131 -12.37 2.22 -6.38
N TYR A 132 -11.88 2.00 -7.61
CA TYR A 132 -10.80 2.75 -8.22
C TYR A 132 -11.22 3.18 -9.62
N LYS A 133 -10.90 4.42 -10.00
CA LYS A 133 -10.96 4.81 -11.41
C LYS A 133 -9.93 3.99 -12.18
N HIS A 134 -10.40 3.20 -13.12
CA HIS A 134 -9.56 2.34 -13.93
C HIS A 134 -9.82 2.54 -15.42
N PHE A 135 -8.75 2.46 -16.22
CA PHE A 135 -8.80 2.60 -17.66
C PHE A 135 -9.38 1.33 -18.32
N GLU A 136 -10.49 1.46 -19.04
CA GLU A 136 -11.10 0.39 -19.82
C GLU A 136 -11.00 0.72 -21.32
N PRO A 137 -10.09 0.06 -22.07
CA PRO A 137 -9.84 0.39 -23.48
C PRO A 137 -11.06 0.15 -24.39
N ASP A 138 -11.91 -0.81 -24.03
CA ASP A 138 -13.05 -1.26 -24.84
C ASP A 138 -14.34 -0.46 -24.61
N VAL A 139 -14.30 0.52 -23.69
CA VAL A 139 -15.43 1.40 -23.40
C VAL A 139 -15.33 2.67 -24.23
N GLN A 140 -16.48 3.27 -24.58
CA GLN A 140 -16.52 4.51 -25.37
C GLN A 140 -15.55 5.59 -24.85
N PRO A 141 -14.96 6.41 -25.74
CA PRO A 141 -13.85 7.30 -25.40
C PRO A 141 -14.06 8.25 -24.22
N ASP A 142 -15.30 8.66 -23.98
CA ASP A 142 -15.68 9.60 -22.91
C ASP A 142 -15.83 8.92 -21.54
N PHE A 143 -15.79 7.58 -21.50
CA PHE A 143 -16.01 6.76 -20.31
C PHE A 143 -14.85 5.81 -20.03
N LYS A 144 -13.66 6.08 -20.58
CA LYS A 144 -12.49 5.21 -20.41
C LYS A 144 -12.08 5.03 -18.95
N TYR A 145 -12.43 5.95 -18.06
CA TYR A 145 -12.17 5.81 -16.62
C TYR A 145 -13.48 5.65 -15.86
N ARG A 146 -13.71 4.46 -15.29
CA ARG A 146 -14.86 4.17 -14.43
C ARG A 146 -14.42 3.64 -13.08
N ASP A 147 -15.26 3.92 -12.08
CA ASP A 147 -15.14 3.34 -10.75
C ASP A 147 -15.41 1.84 -10.82
N ASN A 148 -14.34 1.06 -10.82
CA ASN A 148 -14.38 -0.39 -10.80
C ASN A 148 -14.09 -0.90 -9.40
N TRP A 149 -14.74 -1.99 -9.02
CA TRP A 149 -14.46 -2.66 -7.77
C TRP A 149 -13.18 -3.48 -7.87
N PHE A 150 -12.33 -3.34 -6.84
CA PHE A 150 -11.14 -4.16 -6.69
C PHE A 150 -11.07 -4.75 -5.29
N ARG A 151 -10.60 -5.99 -5.21
CA ARG A 151 -10.05 -6.58 -3.99
C ARG A 151 -8.55 -6.35 -3.99
N GLN A 152 -8.02 -5.82 -2.91
CA GLN A 152 -6.60 -5.78 -2.62
C GLN A 152 -6.30 -6.66 -1.41
N VAL A 153 -5.29 -7.52 -1.53
CA VAL A 153 -4.81 -8.40 -0.48
C VAL A 153 -3.35 -8.11 -0.23
N SER A 154 -2.94 -8.13 1.02
CA SER A 154 -1.53 -8.17 1.41
C SER A 154 -1.34 -9.13 2.57
N VAL A 155 -0.37 -10.03 2.46
CA VAL A 155 0.01 -10.99 3.49
C VAL A 155 1.50 -10.84 3.75
N TRP A 156 1.85 -10.48 4.98
CA TRP A 156 3.24 -10.29 5.40
C TRP A 156 3.69 -11.51 6.19
N LEU A 157 4.77 -12.11 5.71
CA LEU A 157 5.40 -13.28 6.29
C LEU A 157 6.73 -12.86 6.93
N THR A 158 7.34 -13.73 7.73
CA THR A 158 8.66 -13.44 8.33
C THR A 158 9.77 -13.24 7.28
N SER A 159 9.62 -13.87 6.10
CA SER A 159 10.62 -13.86 5.02
C SER A 159 10.10 -13.19 3.74
N GLY A 160 9.18 -12.24 3.85
CA GLY A 160 8.69 -11.49 2.68
C GLY A 160 7.20 -11.15 2.75
N PHE A 161 6.57 -10.96 1.59
CA PHE A 161 5.14 -10.67 1.53
C PHE A 161 4.52 -11.10 0.20
N ILE A 162 3.22 -11.31 0.23
CA ILE A 162 2.37 -11.51 -0.94
C ILE A 162 1.43 -10.31 -1.05
N SER A 163 1.22 -9.80 -2.25
CA SER A 163 0.23 -8.77 -2.52
C SER A 163 -0.56 -9.11 -3.76
N GLU A 164 -1.85 -8.81 -3.79
CA GLU A 164 -2.68 -9.06 -4.95
C GLU A 164 -3.70 -7.95 -5.13
N MET A 165 -3.96 -7.57 -6.39
CA MET A 165 -5.11 -6.74 -6.75
C MET A 165 -5.92 -7.42 -7.85
N VAL A 166 -7.22 -7.61 -7.60
CA VAL A 166 -8.14 -8.30 -8.51
C VAL A 166 -9.37 -7.44 -8.76
N ARG A 167 -9.74 -7.24 -10.02
CA ARG A 167 -11.00 -6.58 -10.39
C ARG A 167 -12.16 -7.50 -10.07
N ARG A 168 -13.21 -6.93 -9.49
CA ARG A 168 -14.43 -7.62 -9.06
C ARG A 168 -15.63 -7.09 -9.82
N ASN A 169 -16.66 -7.91 -9.94
CA ASN A 169 -17.98 -7.42 -10.36
C ASN A 169 -18.59 -6.50 -9.29
N ASP A 170 -19.69 -5.83 -9.65
CA ASP A 170 -20.37 -4.93 -8.72
C ASP A 170 -20.82 -5.65 -7.45
N GLU A 171 -21.23 -6.91 -7.52
CA GLU A 171 -21.66 -7.71 -6.36
C GLU A 171 -20.50 -8.16 -5.47
N LEU A 172 -19.25 -7.90 -5.87
CA LEU A 172 -18.00 -8.33 -5.21
C LEU A 172 -17.83 -9.85 -5.11
N SER A 173 -18.69 -10.63 -5.77
CA SER A 173 -18.77 -12.09 -5.67
C SER A 173 -17.90 -12.82 -6.70
N GLN A 174 -17.56 -12.17 -7.82
CA GLN A 174 -16.80 -12.77 -8.93
C GLN A 174 -15.50 -12.01 -9.19
N GLU A 175 -14.45 -12.76 -9.54
CA GLU A 175 -13.18 -12.23 -10.07
C GLU A 175 -13.34 -12.01 -11.57
N LEU A 176 -12.99 -10.81 -12.03
CA LEU A 176 -13.08 -10.43 -13.44
C LEU A 176 -11.72 -10.41 -14.12
N ALA A 177 -10.68 -9.95 -13.42
CA ALA A 177 -9.30 -9.92 -13.94
C ALA A 177 -8.28 -9.76 -12.80
N VAL A 178 -7.13 -10.41 -12.90
CA VAL A 178 -6.00 -10.26 -11.98
C VAL A 178 -5.07 -9.17 -12.50
N TYR A 179 -4.87 -8.12 -11.70
CA TYR A 179 -3.89 -7.06 -12.00
C TYR A 179 -2.55 -7.49 -11.37
N PRO A 180 -1.79 -6.73 -10.55
CA PRO A 180 -0.57 -7.32 -10.01
C PRO A 180 -0.90 -8.33 -8.92
N ARG A 181 -0.50 -9.59 -9.13
CA ARG A 181 -0.15 -10.51 -8.03
C ARG A 181 1.37 -10.50 -7.88
N ARG A 182 1.84 -10.20 -6.68
CA ARG A 182 3.24 -10.08 -6.30
C ARG A 182 3.56 -11.07 -5.20
N ASN A 183 4.73 -11.68 -5.29
CA ASN A 183 5.33 -12.39 -4.18
C ASN A 183 6.76 -11.92 -4.04
N VAL A 184 7.10 -11.54 -2.82
CA VAL A 184 8.42 -11.08 -2.44
C VAL A 184 8.93 -12.06 -1.42
N THR A 185 10.12 -12.59 -1.69
CA THR A 185 10.90 -13.38 -0.75
C THR A 185 12.10 -12.58 -0.27
N SER A 186 12.59 -12.88 0.91
CA SER A 186 13.73 -12.20 1.53
C SER A 186 14.60 -13.21 2.26
N GLU A 187 15.91 -13.16 2.01
CA GLU A 187 16.90 -14.04 2.61
C GLU A 187 18.19 -13.29 2.98
N PRO A 188 18.97 -13.76 3.96
CA PRO A 188 20.28 -13.18 4.26
C PRO A 188 21.23 -13.24 3.07
N TRP A 189 22.01 -12.18 2.86
CA TRP A 189 23.01 -12.10 1.79
C TRP A 189 24.28 -11.42 2.30
N GLY A 190 25.25 -12.22 2.74
CA GLY A 190 26.42 -11.71 3.44
C GLY A 190 25.99 -11.01 4.74
N ASN A 191 26.39 -9.76 4.92
CA ASN A 191 25.93 -8.87 6.00
C ASN A 191 24.66 -8.07 5.64
N GLY A 192 24.10 -8.26 4.45
CA GLY A 192 22.88 -7.60 3.98
C GLY A 192 21.71 -8.57 3.79
N GLN A 193 20.73 -8.15 3.01
CA GLN A 193 19.53 -8.91 2.68
C GLN A 193 19.32 -8.90 1.16
N LEU A 194 19.08 -10.09 0.59
CA LEU A 194 18.60 -10.26 -0.78
C LEU A 194 17.08 -10.38 -0.76
N ARG A 195 16.43 -9.71 -1.69
CA ARG A 195 14.99 -9.82 -1.97
C ARG A 195 14.80 -10.22 -3.42
N SER A 196 13.82 -11.09 -3.65
CA SER A 196 13.36 -11.44 -4.99
C SER A 196 11.87 -11.21 -5.05
N GLN A 197 11.43 -10.42 -6.03
CA GLN A 197 10.05 -10.12 -6.33
C GLN A 197 9.72 -10.67 -7.71
N TRP A 198 8.64 -11.44 -7.80
CA TRP A 198 7.96 -11.67 -9.06
C TRP A 198 6.60 -10.98 -9.04
N THR A 199 6.17 -10.53 -10.20
CA THR A 199 4.84 -9.96 -10.41
C THR A 199 4.25 -10.56 -11.68
N GLY A 200 3.05 -11.11 -11.58
CA GLY A 200 2.25 -11.48 -12.74
C GLY A 200 1.05 -10.55 -12.87
N VAL A 201 0.74 -10.15 -14.10
CA VAL A 201 -0.43 -9.35 -14.47
C VAL A 201 -1.17 -10.07 -15.58
N GLU A 202 -2.48 -10.29 -15.43
CA GLU A 202 -3.28 -10.86 -16.51
C GLU A 202 -3.27 -9.91 -17.70
N TRP A 203 -2.89 -10.45 -18.85
CA TRP A 203 -2.72 -9.69 -20.07
C TRP A 203 -3.42 -10.43 -21.21
N ASP A 204 -4.56 -9.89 -21.66
CA ASP A 204 -5.30 -10.49 -22.77
C ASP A 204 -4.62 -10.16 -24.10
N HIS A 205 -3.61 -10.95 -24.46
CA HIS A 205 -3.08 -10.99 -25.81
C HIS A 205 -3.75 -12.13 -26.57
N ASN A 206 -4.64 -11.79 -27.51
CA ASN A 206 -5.20 -12.70 -28.51
C ASN A 206 -5.92 -13.95 -27.96
N ASN A 207 -6.72 -13.85 -26.88
CA ASN A 207 -7.48 -14.98 -26.30
C ASN A 207 -6.62 -16.17 -25.81
N GLN A 208 -5.33 -15.95 -25.58
CA GLN A 208 -4.47 -16.88 -24.86
C GLN A 208 -4.29 -16.29 -23.47
N GLY A 209 -5.12 -16.71 -22.51
CA GLY A 209 -5.11 -16.21 -21.13
C GLY A 209 -3.72 -16.33 -20.52
N SER A 210 -2.92 -15.29 -20.71
CA SER A 210 -1.49 -15.26 -20.44
C SER A 210 -1.21 -14.13 -19.46
N TYR A 211 -0.16 -14.30 -18.70
CA TYR A 211 0.32 -13.34 -17.72
C TYR A 211 1.56 -12.66 -18.26
N LEU A 212 1.60 -11.33 -18.18
CA LEU A 212 2.84 -10.58 -18.29
C LEU A 212 3.56 -10.65 -16.94
N CYS A 213 4.71 -11.29 -16.95
CA CYS A 213 5.57 -11.46 -15.79
C CYS A 213 6.65 -10.38 -15.78
N SER A 214 6.86 -9.75 -14.62
CA SER A 214 8.01 -8.89 -14.35
C SER A 214 8.72 -9.36 -13.09
N LEU A 215 10.04 -9.17 -13.06
CA LEU A 215 10.88 -9.58 -11.96
C LEU A 215 11.73 -8.43 -11.44
N VAL A 216 11.99 -8.45 -10.15
CA VAL A 216 12.97 -7.56 -9.51
C VAL A 216 13.77 -8.35 -8.48
N GLU A 217 15.09 -8.30 -8.57
CA GLU A 217 15.96 -8.67 -7.46
C GLU A 217 16.44 -7.41 -6.75
N SER A 218 16.73 -7.49 -5.47
CA SER A 218 17.30 -6.36 -4.75
C SER A 218 18.21 -6.80 -3.63
N VAL A 219 19.37 -6.16 -3.50
CA VAL A 219 20.23 -6.32 -2.33
C VAL A 219 20.23 -5.03 -1.52
N SER A 220 20.15 -5.16 -0.20
CA SER A 220 20.21 -4.03 0.71
C SER A 220 21.17 -4.25 1.86
N ILE A 221 21.78 -3.16 2.32
CA ILE A 221 22.65 -3.12 3.50
C ILE A 221 22.33 -1.90 4.36
N GLN A 222 22.30 -2.10 5.67
CA GLN A 222 22.22 -1.02 6.65
C GLN A 222 23.64 -0.64 7.09
N GLN A 223 23.97 0.63 7.01
CA GLN A 223 25.18 1.23 7.59
C GLN A 223 24.76 2.41 8.46
N GLU A 224 24.91 2.27 9.77
CA GLU A 224 24.41 3.26 10.74
C GLU A 224 22.91 3.55 10.50
N GLU A 225 22.53 4.82 10.35
CA GLU A 225 21.15 5.26 10.09
C GLU A 225 20.78 5.28 8.60
N THR A 226 21.66 4.81 7.71
CA THR A 226 21.44 4.80 6.25
C THR A 226 21.30 3.37 5.71
N ARG A 227 20.26 3.12 4.92
CA ARG A 227 20.09 1.89 4.13
C ARG A 227 20.33 2.17 2.66
N TYR A 228 21.14 1.35 2.04
CA TYR A 228 21.39 1.37 0.61
C TYR A 228 20.74 0.15 -0.03
N THR A 229 20.01 0.34 -1.12
CA THR A 229 19.29 -0.72 -1.85
C THR A 229 19.56 -0.62 -3.34
N LEU A 230 20.19 -1.64 -3.92
CA LEU A 230 20.27 -1.82 -5.37
C LEU A 230 19.17 -2.78 -5.81
N SER A 231 18.40 -2.41 -6.84
CA SER A 231 17.43 -3.28 -7.49
C SER A 231 17.70 -3.41 -8.98
N ASN A 232 17.60 -4.63 -9.51
CA ASN A 232 17.65 -4.90 -10.95
C ASN A 232 16.31 -5.45 -11.40
N SER A 233 15.75 -4.88 -12.45
CA SER A 233 14.57 -5.44 -13.11
C SER A 233 15.01 -6.52 -14.09
N GLY A 234 14.31 -7.67 -14.12
CA GLY A 234 14.48 -8.67 -15.17
C GLY A 234 13.74 -8.27 -16.44
N ALA A 235 13.98 -9.00 -17.54
CA ALA A 235 13.19 -8.83 -18.75
C ALA A 235 11.75 -9.30 -18.51
N GLU A 236 10.77 -8.62 -19.12
CA GLU A 236 9.38 -9.07 -19.09
C GLU A 236 9.20 -10.33 -19.95
N ALA A 237 8.33 -11.24 -19.50
CA ALA A 237 8.05 -12.50 -20.19
C ALA A 237 6.56 -12.83 -20.10
N PHE A 238 6.05 -13.58 -21.09
CA PHE A 238 4.69 -14.11 -21.04
C PHE A 238 4.68 -15.52 -20.44
N ALA A 239 3.65 -15.83 -19.67
CA ALA A 239 3.45 -17.13 -19.06
C ALA A 239 1.98 -17.57 -19.14
N ASP A 240 1.73 -18.88 -19.21
CA ASP A 240 0.36 -19.42 -19.26
C ASP A 240 -0.33 -19.38 -17.89
N THR A 241 0.44 -19.50 -16.80
CA THR A 241 -0.06 -19.39 -15.43
C THR A 241 0.79 -18.43 -14.61
N LEU A 242 0.21 -17.89 -13.54
CA LEU A 242 0.93 -17.07 -12.56
C LEU A 242 2.10 -17.80 -11.90
N ASP A 243 1.98 -19.11 -11.71
CA ASP A 243 3.01 -19.92 -11.06
C ASP A 243 4.26 -20.06 -11.95
N ASP A 244 4.09 -19.90 -13.27
CA ASP A 244 5.16 -19.93 -14.26
C ASP A 244 5.93 -18.58 -14.35
N CYS A 245 5.50 -17.54 -13.62
CA CYS A 245 6.22 -16.26 -13.54
C CYS A 245 7.49 -16.34 -12.66
N GLN A 246 8.46 -17.16 -13.06
CA GLN A 246 9.73 -17.37 -12.34
C GLN A 246 10.96 -17.44 -13.27
N PRO A 247 11.31 -16.38 -14.02
CA PRO A 247 12.59 -16.38 -14.74
C PRO A 247 13.81 -16.47 -13.80
N ASP A 248 14.89 -17.08 -14.32
CA ASP A 248 16.13 -17.35 -13.57
C ASP A 248 17.21 -16.25 -13.72
N SER A 249 16.95 -15.21 -14.53
CA SER A 249 17.95 -14.18 -14.86
C SER A 249 17.40 -12.75 -14.84
N PHE A 250 18.24 -11.83 -14.39
CA PHE A 250 18.07 -10.38 -14.37
C PHE A 250 19.07 -9.68 -15.31
N SER A 251 19.95 -10.44 -15.99
CA SER A 251 20.99 -9.93 -16.89
C SER A 251 20.44 -9.09 -18.05
N ASP A 252 19.25 -9.45 -18.52
CA ASP A 252 18.60 -8.85 -19.69
C ASP A 252 17.66 -7.70 -19.30
N GLY A 253 17.75 -7.27 -18.04
CA GLY A 253 17.09 -6.10 -17.51
C GLY A 253 17.41 -4.83 -18.28
N VAL A 254 16.43 -3.93 -18.34
CA VAL A 254 16.58 -2.62 -18.99
C VAL A 254 16.66 -1.45 -18.00
N GLU A 255 16.44 -1.75 -16.72
CA GLU A 255 16.34 -0.77 -15.65
C GLU A 255 16.99 -1.26 -14.36
N ARG A 256 17.61 -0.30 -13.66
CA ARG A 256 18.13 -0.45 -12.30
C ARG A 256 17.54 0.63 -11.41
N ASN A 257 17.34 0.34 -10.14
CA ASN A 257 16.93 1.33 -9.15
C ASN A 257 17.97 1.44 -8.03
N PHE A 258 18.42 2.65 -7.76
CA PHE A 258 19.29 2.96 -6.63
C PHE A 258 18.47 3.66 -5.56
N GLY A 259 18.33 3.01 -4.41
CA GLY A 259 17.61 3.52 -3.26
C GLY A 259 18.49 3.86 -2.06
N VAL A 260 18.25 5.02 -1.46
CA VAL A 260 18.86 5.42 -0.19
C VAL A 260 17.76 5.84 0.77
N ASP A 261 17.61 5.09 1.86
CA ASP A 261 16.75 5.46 2.99
C ASP A 261 17.64 5.91 4.14
N TYR A 262 17.32 7.02 4.82
CA TYR A 262 18.08 7.45 5.99
C TYR A 262 17.20 8.18 7.01
N THR A 263 17.67 8.23 8.25
CA THR A 263 17.09 9.07 9.30
C THR A 263 18.07 10.17 9.66
N GLU A 264 17.56 11.37 9.95
CA GLU A 264 18.35 12.48 10.44
C GLU A 264 17.49 13.31 11.40
N ASN A 265 17.94 13.50 12.64
CA ASN A 265 17.20 14.21 13.68
C ASN A 265 15.75 13.71 13.91
N GLY A 266 15.52 12.40 13.77
CA GLY A 266 14.18 11.80 13.91
C GLY A 266 13.26 11.95 12.70
N VAL A 267 13.73 12.62 11.64
CA VAL A 267 13.03 12.74 10.35
C VAL A 267 13.50 11.63 9.42
N SER A 268 12.56 10.97 8.74
CA SER A 268 12.86 9.89 7.80
C SER A 268 12.91 10.41 6.36
N PHE A 269 13.83 9.86 5.58
CA PHE A 269 14.07 10.23 4.19
C PHE A 269 14.22 8.99 3.30
N ASP A 270 13.73 9.10 2.07
CA ASP A 270 13.78 8.04 1.07
C ASP A 270 14.02 8.67 -0.30
N SER A 271 15.05 8.20 -0.98
CA SER A 271 15.44 8.66 -2.31
C SER A 271 15.58 7.48 -3.25
N ARG A 272 14.98 7.57 -4.44
CA ARG A 272 15.10 6.55 -5.48
C ARG A 272 15.53 7.19 -6.79
N PHE A 273 16.40 6.48 -7.50
CA PHE A 273 16.90 6.85 -8.81
C PHE A 273 16.77 5.65 -9.74
N THR A 274 15.91 5.73 -10.73
CA THR A 274 15.80 4.74 -11.79
C THR A 274 16.73 5.12 -12.93
N VAL A 275 17.54 4.15 -13.34
CA VAL A 275 18.55 4.26 -14.37
C VAL A 275 18.22 3.25 -15.46
N SER A 276 17.98 3.74 -16.68
CA SER A 276 17.69 2.88 -17.84
C SER A 276 18.94 2.68 -18.70
N LEU A 277 18.91 1.74 -19.65
CA LEU A 277 20.07 1.38 -20.51
C LEU A 277 20.82 2.57 -21.15
N ASN A 278 20.10 3.65 -21.47
CA ASN A 278 20.66 4.81 -22.15
C ASN A 278 21.26 5.85 -21.18
N ASP A 279 21.03 5.68 -19.88
CA ASP A 279 21.52 6.62 -18.86
C ASP A 279 23.02 6.36 -18.61
N PRO A 280 23.86 7.40 -18.47
CA PRO A 280 25.30 7.24 -18.26
C PRO A 280 25.66 6.36 -17.05
N SER A 281 24.81 6.39 -16.03
CA SER A 281 24.99 5.68 -14.76
C SER A 281 24.64 4.19 -14.83
N TYR A 282 24.11 3.68 -15.95
CA TYR A 282 23.64 2.28 -16.04
C TYR A 282 24.76 1.26 -15.85
N THR A 283 25.96 1.61 -16.30
CA THR A 283 27.15 0.75 -16.20
C THR A 283 27.75 0.68 -14.79
N ALA A 284 27.28 1.52 -13.86
CA ALA A 284 27.71 1.45 -12.47
C ALA A 284 27.26 0.13 -11.85
N LEU A 285 28.18 -0.54 -11.13
CA LEU A 285 27.93 -1.84 -10.50
C LEU A 285 27.51 -2.91 -11.52
N ALA A 286 28.14 -2.96 -12.70
CA ALA A 286 27.75 -3.87 -13.79
C ALA A 286 27.63 -5.34 -13.34
N ASP A 287 28.55 -5.82 -12.51
CA ASP A 287 28.59 -7.20 -12.00
C ASP A 287 27.54 -7.51 -10.92
N TRP A 288 26.85 -6.48 -10.41
CA TRP A 288 25.81 -6.57 -9.37
C TRP A 288 24.43 -6.88 -9.96
N VAL A 289 24.36 -7.97 -10.72
CA VAL A 289 23.14 -8.56 -11.28
C VAL A 289 23.18 -10.07 -11.06
N ASP A 290 22.05 -10.76 -11.05
CA ASP A 290 21.97 -12.19 -10.71
C ASP A 290 22.65 -12.47 -9.37
N LEU A 291 22.18 -11.77 -8.33
CA LEU A 291 22.86 -11.60 -7.05
C LEU A 291 22.90 -12.90 -6.23
N ARG A 292 22.02 -13.85 -6.52
CA ARG A 292 21.96 -15.14 -5.82
C ARG A 292 23.32 -15.86 -5.89
N GLY A 293 23.86 -16.22 -4.73
CA GLY A 293 25.17 -16.89 -4.63
C GLY A 293 26.40 -15.99 -4.78
N LYS A 294 26.24 -14.68 -5.00
CA LYS A 294 27.35 -13.72 -5.17
C LYS A 294 27.80 -13.01 -3.88
N ALA A 295 27.20 -13.31 -2.73
CA ALA A 295 27.46 -12.64 -1.45
C ALA A 295 28.93 -12.65 -0.98
N GLN A 296 29.73 -13.63 -1.41
CA GLN A 296 31.17 -13.71 -1.09
C GLN A 296 32.08 -13.07 -2.15
N GLN A 297 31.52 -12.73 -3.31
CA GLN A 297 32.24 -12.21 -4.47
C GLN A 297 32.15 -10.68 -4.55
N LEU A 298 30.98 -10.14 -4.20
CA LEU A 298 30.68 -8.71 -4.23
C LEU A 298 30.84 -8.09 -2.84
N GLN A 299 31.32 -6.85 -2.79
CA GLN A 299 31.63 -6.15 -1.55
C GLN A 299 30.77 -4.89 -1.40
N PHE A 300 29.97 -4.80 -0.35
CA PHE A 300 29.09 -3.64 -0.14
C PHE A 300 29.82 -2.29 -0.08
N SER A 301 31.11 -2.25 0.25
CA SER A 301 31.90 -1.01 0.18
C SER A 301 31.91 -0.38 -1.22
N GLU A 302 31.88 -1.19 -2.28
CA GLU A 302 31.80 -0.71 -3.67
C GLU A 302 30.42 -0.08 -3.94
N MET A 303 29.34 -0.80 -3.60
CA MET A 303 27.98 -0.31 -3.73
C MET A 303 27.76 0.98 -2.94
N ILE A 304 28.20 1.02 -1.68
CA ILE A 304 28.08 2.19 -0.80
C ILE A 304 28.84 3.39 -1.38
N ALA A 305 30.02 3.19 -1.98
CA ALA A 305 30.77 4.28 -2.60
C ALA A 305 30.01 4.92 -3.77
N VAL A 306 29.37 4.10 -4.62
CA VAL A 306 28.51 4.58 -5.71
C VAL A 306 27.31 5.35 -5.16
N PHE A 307 26.62 4.79 -4.16
CA PHE A 307 25.41 5.40 -3.61
C PHE A 307 25.70 6.69 -2.85
N SER A 308 26.86 6.78 -2.18
CA SER A 308 27.28 7.98 -1.45
C SER A 308 27.62 9.16 -2.39
N ALA A 309 27.84 8.89 -3.68
CA ALA A 309 28.04 9.92 -4.70
C ALA A 309 26.73 10.39 -5.35
N LEU A 310 25.60 9.72 -5.08
CA LEU A 310 24.29 10.14 -5.57
C LEU A 310 23.86 11.43 -4.85
N PRO A 311 23.08 12.31 -5.50
CA PRO A 311 22.46 13.45 -4.86
C PRO A 311 21.27 13.01 -4.01
N TYR A 312 21.46 12.12 -3.03
CA TYR A 312 20.37 11.45 -2.32
C TYR A 312 19.81 12.26 -1.15
N LYS A 313 20.50 13.30 -0.66
CA LYS A 313 19.91 14.14 0.40
C LYS A 313 18.73 14.91 -0.15
N PHE A 314 17.75 15.20 0.72
CA PHE A 314 16.50 15.80 0.29
C PHE A 314 16.75 17.08 -0.50
N GLU A 315 17.61 17.98 0.00
CA GLU A 315 17.90 19.26 -0.67
C GLU A 315 18.96 19.21 -1.78
N ASP A 316 19.58 18.05 -2.05
CA ASP A 316 20.56 17.98 -3.13
C ASP A 316 19.87 18.24 -4.49
N PRO A 317 20.48 19.04 -5.38
CA PRO A 317 19.98 19.18 -6.73
C PRO A 317 20.20 17.88 -7.53
N VAL A 318 19.23 17.50 -8.34
CA VAL A 318 19.37 16.39 -9.30
C VAL A 318 19.47 17.01 -10.69
N ALA A 319 20.57 16.74 -11.41
CA ALA A 319 20.74 17.31 -12.74
C ALA A 319 19.81 16.64 -13.75
N GLU A 320 19.26 17.44 -14.65
CA GLU A 320 18.35 16.99 -15.71
C GLU A 320 19.03 15.98 -16.64
N GLY A 321 18.29 14.94 -17.04
CA GLY A 321 18.76 13.92 -17.99
C GLY A 321 19.76 12.90 -17.44
N LEU A 322 20.06 12.91 -16.13
CA LEU A 322 20.92 11.88 -15.52
C LEU A 322 20.19 10.57 -15.17
N TYR A 323 18.88 10.68 -14.93
CA TYR A 323 18.04 9.57 -14.47
C TYR A 323 16.72 9.63 -15.21
N THR A 324 16.27 8.48 -15.69
CA THR A 324 14.95 8.35 -16.34
C THR A 324 13.82 8.72 -15.38
N TYR A 325 13.96 8.36 -14.11
CA TYR A 325 13.01 8.71 -13.04
C TYR A 325 13.75 8.89 -11.73
N TRP A 326 13.35 9.87 -10.92
CA TRP A 326 13.86 9.99 -9.56
C TRP A 326 12.81 10.62 -8.64
N TYR A 327 12.88 10.28 -7.37
CA TYR A 327 12.16 11.01 -6.34
C TYR A 327 12.91 11.04 -5.03
N LYS A 328 12.52 12.00 -4.19
CA LYS A 328 12.94 12.15 -2.81
C LYS A 328 11.72 12.43 -1.97
N ARG A 329 11.66 11.77 -0.83
CA ARG A 329 10.60 11.92 0.16
C ARG A 329 11.20 12.23 1.52
N ARG A 330 10.57 13.15 2.22
CA ARG A 330 10.80 13.46 3.64
C ARG A 330 9.52 13.13 4.41
N THR A 331 9.65 12.51 5.57
CA THR A 331 8.55 12.27 6.50
C THR A 331 8.99 12.69 7.89
N ASP A 332 8.39 13.76 8.38
CA ASP A 332 8.64 14.35 9.70
C ASP A 332 7.48 14.00 10.64
N ASP A 333 7.81 13.22 11.66
CA ASP A 333 6.91 12.79 12.74
C ASP A 333 7.30 13.44 14.08
N THR A 334 8.19 14.45 14.09
CA THR A 334 8.75 15.03 15.31
C THR A 334 7.87 16.13 15.93
N GLY A 335 6.93 16.69 15.16
CA GLY A 335 5.99 17.71 15.60
C GLY A 335 4.63 17.18 16.06
N ASP A 336 3.65 18.08 16.18
CA ASP A 336 2.26 17.74 16.55
C ASP A 336 1.51 16.96 15.46
N TYR A 337 2.03 16.99 14.23
CA TYR A 337 1.42 16.43 13.02
C TYR A 337 2.49 15.72 12.20
N ARG A 338 2.11 14.69 11.44
CA ARG A 338 2.96 14.13 10.40
C ARG A 338 2.98 15.06 9.19
N LEU A 339 4.17 15.41 8.72
CA LEU A 339 4.41 16.10 7.45
C LEU A 339 5.14 15.16 6.49
N LEU A 340 4.52 14.86 5.35
CA LEU A 340 5.16 14.17 4.24
C LEU A 340 5.41 15.17 3.12
N GLU A 341 6.63 15.20 2.60
CA GLU A 341 6.99 15.98 1.42
C GLU A 341 7.61 15.08 0.38
N TYR A 342 7.24 15.29 -0.88
CA TYR A 342 7.71 14.54 -2.02
C TYR A 342 8.15 15.51 -3.11
N LYS A 343 9.31 15.24 -3.71
CA LYS A 343 9.73 15.90 -4.95
C LYS A 343 10.40 14.91 -5.89
N GLY A 344 10.09 14.96 -7.16
CA GLY A 344 10.66 14.04 -8.14
C GLY A 344 10.20 14.33 -9.55
N VAL A 345 10.78 13.62 -10.51
CA VAL A 345 10.33 13.66 -11.91
C VAL A 345 9.58 12.37 -12.19
N ILE A 346 8.28 12.48 -12.50
CA ILE A 346 7.42 11.37 -12.93
C ILE A 346 6.98 11.66 -14.37
N ASN A 347 7.09 10.70 -15.29
CA ASN A 347 6.67 10.89 -16.69
C ASN A 347 7.29 12.12 -17.37
N ASN A 348 8.54 12.47 -17.04
CA ASN A 348 9.25 13.68 -17.48
C ASN A 348 8.68 15.00 -16.96
N GLU A 349 7.80 14.98 -15.95
CA GLU A 349 7.24 16.16 -15.30
C GLU A 349 7.69 16.22 -13.84
N MET A 350 8.09 17.41 -13.40
CA MET A 350 8.43 17.63 -11.99
C MET A 350 7.15 17.62 -11.17
N GLU A 351 7.04 16.67 -10.26
CA GLU A 351 6.00 16.64 -9.25
C GLU A 351 6.59 17.06 -7.90
N TRP A 352 5.90 17.98 -7.23
CA TRP A 352 6.22 18.37 -5.88
C TRP A 352 4.94 18.58 -5.09
N TYR A 353 4.75 17.76 -4.05
CA TYR A 353 3.63 17.88 -3.15
C TYR A 353 4.04 17.69 -1.69
N ARG A 354 3.14 18.10 -0.79
CA ARG A 354 3.21 17.80 0.64
C ARG A 354 1.84 17.38 1.17
N GLU A 355 1.86 16.54 2.18
CA GLU A 355 0.69 16.08 2.92
C GLU A 355 0.88 16.40 4.40
N VAL A 356 -0.07 17.16 4.98
CA VAL A 356 -0.13 17.47 6.41
C VAL A 356 -1.24 16.65 7.03
N TYR A 357 -0.88 15.66 7.84
CA TYR A 357 -1.83 14.75 8.48
C TYR A 357 -2.39 15.37 9.75
N GLN A 358 -3.71 15.43 9.84
CA GLN A 358 -4.44 16.00 10.96
C GLN A 358 -4.63 14.96 12.08
N ALA A 359 -5.00 15.44 13.27
CA ALA A 359 -5.21 14.58 14.45
C ALA A 359 -6.34 13.55 14.27
N ASP A 360 -7.30 13.81 13.38
CA ASP A 360 -8.39 12.89 13.05
C ASP A 360 -8.01 11.83 12.00
N GLY A 361 -6.76 11.86 11.50
CA GLY A 361 -6.21 10.95 10.50
C GLY A 361 -6.43 11.39 9.05
N THR A 362 -7.17 12.48 8.80
CA THR A 362 -7.28 13.08 7.47
C THR A 362 -5.98 13.80 7.10
N TYR A 363 -5.83 14.22 5.85
CA TYR A 363 -4.68 14.98 5.39
C TYR A 363 -5.08 16.07 4.39
N ILE A 364 -4.31 17.16 4.41
CA ILE A 364 -4.38 18.21 3.41
C ILE A 364 -3.21 18.01 2.45
N LYS A 365 -3.51 17.83 1.16
CA LYS A 365 -2.50 17.71 0.10
C LYS A 365 -2.34 19.05 -0.62
N GLN A 366 -1.09 19.52 -0.69
CA GLN A 366 -0.74 20.75 -1.40
C GLN A 366 0.35 20.49 -2.42
N CYS A 367 0.30 21.16 -3.55
CA CYS A 367 1.24 21.06 -4.66
C CYS A 367 1.96 22.38 -4.87
N THR A 368 3.12 22.32 -5.49
CA THR A 368 3.94 23.48 -5.82
C THR A 368 4.72 23.24 -7.11
N ILE A 369 5.06 24.33 -7.80
CA ILE A 369 5.96 24.31 -8.97
C ILE A 369 7.33 24.94 -8.65
N ASP A 370 7.43 25.67 -7.54
CA ASP A 370 8.60 26.48 -7.17
C ASP A 370 9.18 26.11 -5.80
N GLY A 371 8.49 25.28 -5.01
CA GLY A 371 8.88 24.92 -3.65
C GLY A 371 8.55 25.96 -2.58
N ILE A 372 8.00 27.10 -2.99
CA ILE A 372 7.77 28.28 -2.14
C ILE A 372 6.27 28.51 -1.97
N SER A 373 5.53 28.48 -3.07
CA SER A 373 4.11 28.74 -3.15
C SER A 373 3.35 27.41 -3.16
N TRP A 374 2.54 27.19 -2.14
CA TRP A 374 1.81 25.92 -1.94
C TRP A 374 0.31 26.13 -2.06
N GLU A 375 -0.31 25.42 -2.99
CA GLU A 375 -1.74 25.49 -3.27
C GLU A 375 -2.37 24.10 -3.15
N SER A 376 -3.69 24.01 -3.06
CA SER A 376 -4.36 22.70 -3.14
C SER A 376 -4.04 22.05 -4.48
N CYS A 377 -3.65 20.77 -4.46
CA CYS A 377 -3.43 20.04 -5.71
C CYS A 377 -4.72 19.97 -6.54
N GLU A 378 -4.62 20.20 -7.85
CA GLU A 378 -5.72 19.89 -8.77
C GLU A 378 -5.86 18.35 -8.89
N ASN A 379 -7.10 17.87 -8.96
CA ASN A 379 -7.44 16.43 -8.96
C ASN A 379 -7.25 15.75 -10.32
#